data_AF-A0A0H5RDY7-F1
#
_entry.id   AF-A0A0H5RDY7-F1
#
_cell.length_a   1.000
_cell.length_b   1.000
_cell.length_c   1.000
_cell.angle_alpha   90.00
_cell.angle_beta   90.00
_cell.angle_gamma   90.00
#
_symmetry.space_group_name_H-M   'P 1'
#
loop_
_entity.id
_entity.type
_entity.pdbx_description
1 polymer ?
#
loop_
_entity_poly.entity_id
_entity_poly.type
_entity_poly.pdbx_seq_one_letter_code
_entity_poly.pdbx_strand_id
1 'polypeptide(L)'
;LDTGAMIGRLFTRSKPIVPATSVSAPTESYHDRLRQYSLMMEFQKLSDEIPSGMYIVPDLDNISIWHGVIFVQHGIYRRAILTFILQFPDSFPETCPIVKFSSSVFHPMIDPESGLVDLSSFNNWQPNGNVANLLIFVKSIIDSTDMWERDLPSNSEALNLWNKDVSLYQQQVDLCVMRSLDRLYLTENNSSIKFSRPQQDHQLLWRRIQKGDNIWDWIAA
;
A
#
# COMPACT_ATOMS: atom_id res chain seq x y z
N LEU A 1 30.32 -6.36 88.27
CA LEU A 1 29.13 -7.13 87.84
C LEU A 1 28.14 -6.10 87.32
N ASP A 2 27.87 -5.90 86.04
CA ASP A 2 28.25 -6.61 84.83
C ASP A 2 28.06 -5.61 83.66
N THR A 3 28.75 -5.88 82.58
CA THR A 3 28.87 -5.13 81.32
C THR A 3 27.57 -5.02 80.52
N GLY A 4 27.44 -3.95 79.72
CA GLY A 4 26.39 -3.89 78.69
C GLY A 4 26.31 -2.56 77.93
N ALA A 5 27.30 -2.27 77.10
CA ALA A 5 27.24 -1.23 76.07
C ALA A 5 26.25 -1.62 74.95
N MET A 6 25.56 -0.65 74.34
CA MET A 6 25.26 -0.60 72.90
C MET A 6 24.64 0.77 72.54
N ILE A 7 25.43 1.56 71.82
CA ILE A 7 25.10 2.86 71.22
C ILE A 7 24.47 2.60 69.85
N GLY A 8 23.26 3.10 69.61
CA GLY A 8 22.61 3.10 68.29
C GLY A 8 22.31 4.52 67.83
N ARG A 9 23.26 5.16 67.13
CA ARG A 9 23.06 6.44 66.44
C ARG A 9 22.26 6.22 65.15
N LEU A 10 21.12 6.90 65.02
CA LEU A 10 20.36 7.01 63.78
C LEU A 10 21.18 7.81 62.75
N PHE A 11 21.71 7.14 61.74
CA PHE A 11 22.29 7.76 60.55
C PHE A 11 21.17 8.07 59.54
N THR A 12 20.85 9.35 59.35
CA THR A 12 20.09 9.81 58.19
C THR A 12 21.04 9.88 56.99
N ARG A 13 20.90 8.94 56.06
CA ARG A 13 21.70 8.90 54.83
C ARG A 13 21.07 9.85 53.80
N SER A 14 21.65 11.02 53.62
CA SER A 14 21.37 11.93 52.50
C SER A 14 21.78 11.27 51.18
N LYS A 15 20.87 11.18 50.21
CA LYS A 15 21.16 10.72 48.84
C LYS A 15 21.96 11.82 48.11
N PRO A 16 23.03 11.48 47.35
CA PRO A 16 23.68 12.44 46.49
C PRO A 16 22.79 12.77 45.29
N ILE A 17 22.62 14.06 45.01
CA ILE A 17 21.99 14.58 43.79
C ILE A 17 23.00 14.38 42.66
N VAL A 18 22.73 13.43 41.77
CA VAL A 18 23.46 13.29 40.51
C VAL A 18 22.73 14.17 39.49
N PRO A 19 23.39 15.10 38.78
CA PRO A 19 22.75 15.85 37.71
C PRO A 19 22.41 14.89 36.58
N ALA A 20 21.12 14.85 36.20
CA ALA A 20 20.64 14.06 35.08
C ALA A 20 21.20 14.66 33.79
N THR A 21 22.23 14.03 33.24
CA THR A 21 22.67 14.27 31.86
C THR A 21 21.53 13.84 30.94
N SER A 22 20.87 14.81 30.30
CA SER A 22 19.79 14.60 29.36
C SER A 22 20.30 13.90 28.11
N VAL A 23 20.19 12.58 28.07
CA VAL A 23 20.19 11.83 26.80
C VAL A 23 18.76 11.92 26.27
N SER A 24 18.52 12.80 25.30
CA SER A 24 17.23 12.90 24.62
C SER A 24 17.00 11.65 23.77
N ALA A 25 16.25 10.70 24.29
CA ALA A 25 15.62 9.67 23.48
C ALA A 25 14.62 10.32 22.50
N PRO A 26 14.42 9.77 21.29
CA PRO A 26 13.40 10.30 20.39
C PRO A 26 12.03 10.19 21.06
N THR A 27 11.32 11.31 21.16
CA THR A 27 9.99 11.44 21.76
C THR A 27 8.92 10.89 20.83
N GLU A 28 9.00 9.61 20.47
CA GLU A 28 7.92 8.96 19.75
C GLU A 28 6.78 8.67 20.73
N SER A 29 5.55 9.11 20.42
CA SER A 29 4.41 8.93 21.30
C SER A 29 4.11 7.44 21.47
N TYR A 30 3.56 7.04 22.61
CA TYR A 30 3.07 5.66 22.80
C TYR A 30 2.04 5.27 21.72
N HIS A 31 1.20 6.23 21.31
CA HIS A 31 0.23 6.06 20.24
C HIS A 31 0.90 5.78 18.88
N ASP A 32 1.98 6.48 18.56
CA ASP A 32 2.71 6.30 17.30
C ASP A 32 3.30 4.88 17.20
N ARG A 33 3.88 4.39 18.31
CA ARG A 33 4.39 3.01 18.36
C ARG A 33 3.28 1.97 18.17
N LEU A 34 2.14 2.13 18.85
CA LEU A 34 1.01 1.21 18.66
C LEU A 34 0.50 1.22 17.22
N ARG A 35 0.42 2.41 16.60
CA ARG A 35 0.05 2.55 15.20
C ARG A 35 1.03 1.85 14.26
N GLN A 36 2.34 2.04 14.46
CA GLN A 36 3.36 1.34 13.68
C GLN A 36 3.25 -0.18 13.83
N TYR A 37 3.05 -0.69 15.04
CA TYR A 37 2.80 -2.12 15.26
C TYR A 37 1.56 -2.61 14.51
N SER A 38 0.46 -1.84 14.54
CA SER A 38 -0.75 -2.18 13.77
C SER A 38 -0.47 -2.26 12.27
N LEU A 39 0.30 -1.31 11.71
CA LEU A 39 0.68 -1.33 10.29
C LEU A 39 1.53 -2.57 9.95
N MET A 40 2.53 -2.88 10.77
CA MET A 40 3.38 -4.07 10.56
C MET A 40 2.56 -5.37 10.62
N MET A 41 1.64 -5.47 11.58
CA MET A 41 0.75 -6.63 11.71
C MET A 41 -0.18 -6.77 10.51
N GLU A 42 -0.73 -5.67 10.00
CA GLU A 42 -1.56 -5.70 8.78
C GLU A 42 -0.75 -6.10 7.56
N PHE A 43 0.47 -5.59 7.40
CA PHE A 43 1.33 -6.00 6.29
C PHE A 43 1.69 -7.49 6.36
N GLN A 44 1.95 -8.01 7.57
CA GLN A 44 2.20 -9.44 7.75
C GLN A 44 0.99 -10.30 7.36
N LYS A 45 -0.23 -9.88 7.70
CA LYS A 45 -1.45 -10.62 7.31
C LYS A 45 -1.69 -10.58 5.79
N LEU A 46 -1.37 -9.44 5.16
CA LEU A 46 -1.58 -9.27 3.72
C LEU A 46 -0.83 -10.29 2.87
N SER A 47 0.27 -10.88 3.33
CA SER A 47 1.02 -11.87 2.53
C SER A 47 0.14 -13.00 2.00
N ASP A 48 -0.89 -13.38 2.76
CA ASP A 48 -1.78 -14.49 2.44
C ASP A 48 -3.13 -14.02 1.85
N GLU A 49 -3.47 -12.74 1.98
CA GLU A 49 -4.78 -12.17 1.62
C GLU A 49 -4.73 -11.17 0.44
N ILE A 50 -3.54 -10.88 -0.10
CA ILE A 50 -3.42 -9.96 -1.25
C ILE A 50 -4.19 -10.54 -2.46
N PRO A 51 -5.07 -9.75 -3.10
CA PRO A 51 -5.78 -10.18 -4.30
C PRO A 51 -4.83 -10.55 -5.44
N SER A 52 -5.23 -11.53 -6.25
CA SER A 52 -4.43 -11.99 -7.38
C SER A 52 -4.10 -10.85 -8.36
N GLY A 53 -2.85 -10.83 -8.82
CA GLY A 53 -2.35 -9.77 -9.71
C GLY A 53 -2.10 -8.43 -9.01
N MET A 54 -2.19 -8.36 -7.68
CA MET A 54 -1.75 -7.19 -6.91
C MET A 54 -0.47 -7.49 -6.15
N TYR A 55 0.37 -6.47 -5.98
CA TYR A 55 1.57 -6.52 -5.14
C TYR A 55 1.68 -5.23 -4.36
N ILE A 56 2.09 -5.32 -3.09
CA ILE A 56 2.17 -4.19 -2.17
C ILE A 56 3.46 -4.27 -1.37
N VAL A 57 4.11 -3.13 -1.20
CA VAL A 57 5.35 -2.99 -0.46
C VAL A 57 5.29 -1.70 0.37
N PRO A 58 5.47 -1.76 1.70
CA PRO A 58 5.61 -0.58 2.53
C PRO A 58 6.81 0.25 2.10
N ASP A 59 6.69 1.56 2.17
CA ASP A 59 7.79 2.46 1.93
C ASP A 59 8.89 2.29 2.99
N LEU A 60 10.15 2.41 2.56
CA LEU A 60 11.31 2.19 3.43
C LEU A 60 11.48 3.32 4.46
N ASP A 61 11.13 4.55 4.08
CA ASP A 61 11.33 5.73 4.91
C ASP A 61 10.07 6.08 5.71
N ASN A 62 8.89 5.76 5.19
CA ASN A 62 7.62 6.01 5.85
C ASN A 62 6.64 4.83 5.78
N ILE A 63 6.58 4.04 6.86
CA ILE A 63 5.67 2.88 6.96
C ILE A 63 4.18 3.23 6.82
N SER A 64 3.79 4.50 6.91
CA SER A 64 2.42 4.97 6.65
C SER A 64 2.09 5.08 5.16
N ILE A 65 3.05 4.83 4.27
CA ILE A 65 2.89 4.89 2.82
C ILE A 65 3.21 3.52 2.28
N TRP A 66 2.26 2.85 1.65
CA TRP A 66 2.52 1.58 0.96
C TRP A 66 2.34 1.77 -0.53
N HIS A 67 3.30 1.28 -1.31
CA HIS A 67 3.27 1.29 -2.76
C HIS A 67 2.62 0.02 -3.25
N GLY A 68 1.69 0.14 -4.18
CA GLY A 68 0.96 -0.97 -4.76
C GLY A 68 1.02 -0.96 -6.29
N VAL A 69 0.90 -2.15 -6.88
CA VAL A 69 0.72 -2.32 -8.32
C VAL A 69 -0.36 -3.36 -8.60
N ILE A 70 -1.19 -3.09 -9.61
CA ILE A 70 -2.24 -3.98 -10.12
C ILE A 70 -1.89 -4.36 -11.56
N PHE A 71 -1.72 -5.66 -11.80
CA PHE A 71 -1.62 -6.26 -13.12
C PHE A 71 -3.03 -6.67 -13.58
N VAL A 72 -3.63 -5.85 -14.44
CA VAL A 72 -5.03 -6.03 -14.83
C VAL A 72 -5.15 -7.16 -15.87
N GLN A 73 -5.81 -8.25 -15.49
CA GLN A 73 -5.92 -9.47 -16.31
C GLN A 73 -7.20 -9.54 -17.14
N HIS A 74 -8.26 -8.87 -16.68
CA HIS A 74 -9.62 -8.92 -17.24
C HIS A 74 -10.24 -7.52 -17.30
N GLY A 75 -11.47 -7.42 -17.83
CA GLY A 75 -12.16 -6.16 -17.97
C GLY A 75 -11.58 -5.26 -19.07
N ILE A 76 -12.06 -4.03 -19.13
CA ILE A 76 -11.70 -3.07 -20.18
C ILE A 76 -10.27 -2.53 -20.03
N TYR A 77 -9.74 -2.50 -18.79
CA TYR A 77 -8.38 -2.07 -18.47
C TYR A 77 -7.33 -3.18 -18.64
N ARG A 78 -7.72 -4.31 -19.24
CA ARG A 78 -6.84 -5.46 -19.42
C ARG A 78 -5.50 -5.06 -20.05
N ARG A 79 -4.40 -5.63 -19.51
CA ARG A 79 -2.99 -5.34 -19.83
C ARG A 79 -2.43 -4.06 -19.20
N ALA A 80 -3.23 -3.26 -18.51
CA ALA A 80 -2.69 -2.14 -17.74
C ALA A 80 -1.85 -2.66 -16.56
N ILE A 81 -0.81 -1.91 -16.24
CA ILE A 81 -0.01 -2.08 -15.02
C ILE A 81 -0.17 -0.82 -14.18
N LEU A 82 -1.14 -0.83 -13.28
CA LEU A 82 -1.56 0.37 -12.57
C LEU A 82 -0.88 0.46 -11.22
N THR A 83 -0.07 1.49 -11.02
CA THR A 83 0.57 1.80 -9.75
C THR A 83 -0.30 2.71 -8.90
N PHE A 84 -0.33 2.45 -7.59
CA PHE A 84 -1.09 3.22 -6.61
C PHE A 84 -0.35 3.28 -5.28
N ILE A 85 -0.81 4.17 -4.40
CA ILE A 85 -0.29 4.35 -3.05
C ILE A 85 -1.45 4.22 -2.07
N LEU A 86 -1.22 3.48 -0.98
CA LEU A 86 -2.01 3.54 0.23
C LEU A 86 -1.35 4.51 1.20
N GLN A 87 -2.10 5.50 1.67
CA GLN A 87 -1.64 6.43 2.69
C GLN A 87 -2.48 6.25 3.95
N PHE A 88 -1.83 5.75 4.99
CA PHE A 88 -2.45 5.48 6.28
C PHE A 88 -2.50 6.78 7.11
N PRO A 89 -3.67 7.19 7.63
CA PRO A 89 -3.79 8.37 8.47
C PRO A 89 -3.20 8.13 9.87
N ASP A 90 -2.97 9.20 10.64
CA ASP A 90 -2.48 9.10 12.03
C ASP A 90 -3.51 8.46 12.98
N SER A 91 -4.79 8.51 12.60
CA SER A 91 -5.90 7.82 13.26
C SER A 91 -6.08 6.36 12.80
N PHE A 92 -5.06 5.75 12.19
CA PHE A 92 -5.09 4.33 11.87
C PHE A 92 -4.91 3.49 13.14
N PRO A 93 -5.72 2.44 13.38
CA PRO A 93 -6.61 1.79 12.42
C PRO A 93 -8.07 2.26 12.42
N GLU A 94 -8.44 3.25 13.25
CA GLU A 94 -9.82 3.73 13.33
C GLU A 94 -10.33 4.30 11.99
N THR A 95 -9.44 4.92 11.21
CA THR A 95 -9.77 5.54 9.92
C THR A 95 -9.17 4.77 8.75
N CYS A 96 -9.97 4.62 7.69
CA CYS A 96 -9.59 3.96 6.44
C CYS A 96 -8.39 4.66 5.78
N PRO A 97 -7.41 3.90 5.23
CA PRO A 97 -6.35 4.46 4.40
C PRO A 97 -6.91 5.16 3.15
N ILE A 98 -6.21 6.21 2.72
CA ILE A 98 -6.47 6.86 1.44
C ILE A 98 -5.83 6.02 0.34
N VAL A 99 -6.55 5.82 -0.76
CA VAL A 99 -6.02 5.14 -1.96
C VAL A 99 -5.86 6.18 -3.07
N LYS A 100 -4.66 6.25 -3.65
CA LYS A 100 -4.35 7.16 -4.75
C LYS A 100 -3.61 6.44 -5.87
N PHE A 101 -4.15 6.47 -7.08
CA PHE A 101 -3.41 6.01 -8.25
C PHE A 101 -2.29 6.99 -8.61
N SER A 102 -1.08 6.44 -8.76
CA SER A 102 0.07 7.17 -9.32
C SER A 102 0.07 7.09 -10.84
N SER A 103 -0.49 6.01 -11.39
CA SER A 103 -0.83 5.91 -12.80
C SER A 103 -2.02 6.82 -13.16
N SER A 104 -2.02 7.39 -14.37
CA SER A 104 -3.16 8.17 -14.86
C SER A 104 -4.27 7.22 -15.31
N VAL A 105 -5.33 7.11 -14.53
CA VAL A 105 -6.47 6.20 -14.79
C VAL A 105 -7.73 7.00 -15.12
N PHE A 106 -8.30 6.77 -16.30
CA PHE A 106 -9.52 7.46 -16.74
C PHE A 106 -10.78 6.71 -16.28
N HIS A 107 -11.20 6.90 -15.04
CA HIS A 107 -12.26 6.10 -14.41
C HIS A 107 -13.28 6.96 -13.64
N PRO A 108 -14.60 6.66 -13.67
CA PRO A 108 -15.63 7.46 -12.99
C PRO A 108 -15.40 7.71 -11.48
N MET A 109 -14.82 6.74 -10.78
CA MET A 109 -14.53 6.81 -9.33
C MET A 109 -13.10 7.26 -8.99
N ILE A 110 -12.32 7.72 -9.98
CA ILE A 110 -10.94 8.18 -9.75
C ILE A 110 -10.86 9.63 -10.20
N ASP A 111 -10.46 10.50 -9.29
CA ASP A 111 -10.24 11.91 -9.60
C ASP A 111 -9.09 12.04 -10.62
N PRO A 112 -9.31 12.69 -11.78
CA PRO A 112 -8.34 12.69 -12.88
C PRO A 112 -7.08 13.50 -12.59
N GLU A 113 -7.12 14.48 -11.68
CA GLU A 113 -5.98 15.34 -11.35
C GLU A 113 -5.15 14.76 -10.19
N SER A 114 -5.82 14.40 -9.10
CA SER A 114 -5.18 13.93 -7.88
C SER A 114 -4.95 12.43 -7.86
N GLY A 115 -5.67 11.65 -8.66
CA GLY A 115 -5.65 10.18 -8.65
C GLY A 115 -6.35 9.56 -7.44
N LEU A 116 -7.02 10.36 -6.61
CA LEU A 116 -7.75 9.87 -5.44
C LEU A 116 -8.91 8.96 -5.86
N VAL A 117 -9.02 7.82 -5.19
CA VAL A 117 -10.13 6.88 -5.38
C VAL A 117 -11.26 7.27 -4.43
N ASP A 118 -12.48 7.38 -4.96
CA ASP A 118 -13.68 7.55 -4.14
C ASP A 118 -14.05 6.24 -3.44
N LEU A 119 -13.81 6.22 -2.12
CA LEU A 119 -14.13 5.10 -1.23
C LEU A 119 -15.48 5.27 -0.53
N SER A 120 -16.32 6.24 -0.91
CA SER A 120 -17.61 6.49 -0.22
C SER A 120 -18.57 5.29 -0.27
N SER A 121 -18.45 4.41 -1.27
CA SER A 121 -19.21 3.15 -1.34
C SER A 121 -18.58 2.00 -0.54
N PHE A 122 -17.36 2.18 -0.03
CA PHE A 122 -16.69 1.22 0.84
C PHE A 122 -17.21 1.37 2.27
N ASN A 123 -18.44 0.91 2.51
CA ASN A 123 -19.14 1.08 3.79
C ASN A 123 -18.62 0.17 4.92
N ASN A 124 -17.63 -0.68 4.65
CA ASN A 124 -17.23 -1.78 5.53
C ASN A 124 -15.92 -1.52 6.29
N TRP A 125 -15.41 -0.28 6.31
CA TRP A 125 -14.24 0.00 7.15
C TRP A 125 -14.60 -0.22 8.61
N GLN A 126 -13.84 -1.09 9.26
CA GLN A 126 -13.87 -1.31 10.69
C GLN A 126 -12.46 -1.04 11.21
N PRO A 127 -12.27 -0.62 12.47
CA PRO A 127 -10.93 -0.49 13.05
C PRO A 127 -10.13 -1.81 13.08
N ASN A 128 -10.81 -2.94 12.87
CA ASN A 128 -10.20 -4.26 12.65
C ASN A 128 -10.45 -4.79 11.22
N GLY A 129 -10.99 -3.95 10.33
CA GLY A 129 -11.22 -4.24 8.93
C GLY A 129 -9.86 -4.33 8.25
N ASN A 130 -9.54 -5.52 7.75
CA ASN A 130 -8.23 -5.78 7.17
C ASN A 130 -8.02 -4.92 5.91
N VAL A 131 -6.77 -4.50 5.71
CA VAL A 131 -6.37 -3.77 4.49
C VAL A 131 -6.69 -4.60 3.23
N ALA A 132 -6.74 -5.93 3.36
CA ALA A 132 -7.11 -6.84 2.27
C ALA A 132 -8.49 -6.54 1.67
N ASN A 133 -9.52 -6.31 2.49
CA ASN A 133 -10.87 -6.00 1.99
C ASN A 133 -10.91 -4.67 1.23
N LEU A 134 -10.13 -3.67 1.67
CA LEU A 134 -9.98 -2.42 0.93
C LEU A 134 -9.33 -2.68 -0.43
N LEU A 135 -8.31 -3.52 -0.50
CA LEU A 135 -7.64 -3.87 -1.75
C LEU A 135 -8.54 -4.66 -2.70
N ILE A 136 -9.34 -5.59 -2.18
CA ILE A 136 -10.36 -6.30 -2.97
C ILE A 136 -11.33 -5.30 -3.59
N PHE A 137 -11.79 -4.31 -2.81
CA PHE A 137 -12.67 -3.26 -3.30
C PHE A 137 -12.01 -2.38 -4.37
N VAL A 138 -10.77 -1.93 -4.14
CA VAL A 138 -10.01 -1.16 -5.15
C VAL A 138 -9.84 -1.98 -6.44
N LYS A 139 -9.59 -3.29 -6.32
CA LYS A 139 -9.51 -4.17 -7.48
C LYS A 139 -10.85 -4.28 -8.21
N SER A 140 -11.97 -4.41 -7.49
CA SER A 140 -13.29 -4.52 -8.11
C SER A 140 -13.69 -3.25 -8.86
N ILE A 141 -13.25 -2.07 -8.41
CA ILE A 141 -13.42 -0.80 -9.14
C ILE A 141 -12.80 -0.90 -10.55
N ILE A 142 -11.62 -1.52 -10.68
CA ILE A 142 -10.92 -1.64 -11.97
C ILE A 142 -11.45 -2.80 -12.81
N ASP A 143 -11.81 -3.92 -12.17
CA ASP A 143 -12.22 -5.14 -12.86
C ASP A 143 -13.68 -5.09 -13.37
N SER A 144 -14.57 -4.37 -12.68
CA SER A 144 -16.02 -4.36 -12.96
C SER A 144 -16.57 -2.96 -13.21
N THR A 145 -17.61 -2.89 -14.05
CA THR A 145 -18.38 -1.68 -14.36
C THR A 145 -19.60 -1.48 -13.45
N ASP A 146 -19.93 -2.45 -12.59
CA ASP A 146 -21.18 -2.48 -11.82
C ASP A 146 -21.34 -1.28 -10.87
N MET A 147 -20.22 -0.66 -10.48
CA MET A 147 -20.16 0.41 -9.48
C MET A 147 -20.09 1.82 -10.07
N TRP A 148 -20.20 1.95 -11.38
CA TRP A 148 -19.88 3.21 -12.06
C TRP A 148 -21.04 4.20 -12.10
N GLU A 149 -22.28 3.70 -12.09
CA GLU A 149 -23.48 4.51 -12.05
C GLU A 149 -23.61 5.18 -10.68
N ARG A 150 -23.21 6.44 -10.61
CA ARG A 150 -23.17 7.23 -9.37
C ARG A 150 -23.76 8.61 -9.58
N ASP A 151 -24.44 9.11 -8.55
CA ASP A 151 -25.00 10.47 -8.55
C ASP A 151 -23.90 11.55 -8.58
N LEU A 152 -22.77 11.27 -7.91
CA LEU A 152 -21.62 12.17 -7.79
C LEU A 152 -20.32 11.42 -8.10
N PRO A 153 -19.98 11.21 -9.39
CA PRO A 153 -18.71 10.58 -9.77
C PRO A 153 -17.53 11.55 -9.54
N SER A 154 -16.36 11.01 -9.17
CA SER A 154 -15.10 11.78 -9.11
C SER A 154 -14.67 12.29 -10.48
N ASN A 155 -14.98 11.53 -11.54
CA ASN A 155 -14.74 11.91 -12.92
C ASN A 155 -16.05 11.86 -13.71
N SER A 156 -16.71 13.00 -13.78
CA SER A 156 -17.96 13.15 -14.52
C SER A 156 -17.79 13.00 -16.03
N GLU A 157 -16.62 13.34 -16.57
CA GLU A 157 -16.29 13.15 -17.98
C GLU A 157 -16.25 11.65 -18.33
N ALA A 158 -15.58 10.85 -17.51
CA ALA A 158 -15.51 9.41 -17.67
C ALA A 158 -16.91 8.77 -17.66
N LEU A 159 -17.76 9.14 -16.69
CA LEU A 159 -19.13 8.63 -16.63
C LEU A 159 -19.97 9.08 -17.84
N ASN A 160 -19.83 10.33 -18.27
CA ASN A 160 -20.55 10.88 -19.42
C ASN A 160 -20.14 10.19 -20.73
N LEU A 161 -18.84 9.96 -20.95
CA LEU A 161 -18.37 9.19 -22.11
C LEU A 161 -18.84 7.75 -22.05
N TRP A 162 -18.79 7.09 -20.89
CA TRP A 162 -19.33 5.74 -20.74
C TRP A 162 -20.81 5.65 -21.17
N ASN A 163 -21.62 6.63 -20.78
CA ASN A 163 -23.05 6.62 -21.08
C ASN A 163 -23.40 7.05 -22.52
N LYS A 164 -22.61 7.93 -23.14
CA LYS A 164 -22.94 8.54 -24.46
C LYS A 164 -22.10 8.01 -25.62
N ASP A 165 -20.84 7.69 -25.37
CA ASP A 165 -19.87 7.28 -26.39
C ASP A 165 -18.82 6.32 -25.80
N VAL A 166 -19.21 5.06 -25.71
CA VAL A 166 -18.34 3.96 -25.24
C VAL A 166 -17.08 3.83 -26.10
N SER A 167 -17.12 4.25 -27.38
CA SER A 167 -15.95 4.17 -28.26
C SER A 167 -14.87 5.19 -27.87
N LEU A 168 -15.26 6.42 -27.55
CA LEU A 168 -14.34 7.43 -27.03
C LEU A 168 -13.86 7.07 -25.63
N TYR A 169 -14.72 6.48 -24.80
CA TYR A 169 -14.32 5.96 -23.51
C TYR A 169 -13.22 4.91 -23.65
N GLN A 170 -13.39 3.94 -24.56
CA GLN A 170 -12.38 2.90 -24.84
C GLN A 170 -11.06 3.50 -25.32
N GLN A 171 -11.08 4.56 -26.14
CA GLN A 171 -9.85 5.24 -26.56
C GLN A 171 -9.09 5.86 -25.36
N GLN A 172 -9.79 6.42 -24.39
CA GLN A 172 -9.15 6.93 -23.16
C GLN A 172 -8.55 5.80 -22.31
N VAL A 173 -9.23 4.65 -22.24
CA VAL A 173 -8.72 3.46 -21.56
C VAL A 173 -7.47 2.93 -22.27
N ASP A 174 -7.45 2.88 -23.60
CA ASP A 174 -6.28 2.44 -24.37
C ASP A 174 -5.07 3.35 -24.14
N LEU A 175 -5.31 4.67 -24.03
CA LEU A 175 -4.26 5.64 -23.66
C LEU A 175 -3.75 5.40 -22.23
N CYS A 176 -4.62 5.08 -21.28
CA CYS A 176 -4.24 4.70 -19.92
C CYS A 176 -3.34 3.44 -19.94
N VAL A 177 -3.77 2.39 -20.65
CA VAL A 177 -2.99 1.14 -20.79
C VAL A 177 -1.62 1.43 -21.39
N MET A 178 -1.55 2.17 -22.50
CA MET A 178 -0.30 2.54 -23.16
C MET A 178 0.65 3.28 -22.22
N ARG A 179 0.16 4.33 -21.55
CA ARG A 179 0.96 5.13 -20.61
C ARG A 179 1.47 4.29 -19.43
N SER A 180 0.65 3.37 -18.93
CA SER A 180 1.05 2.48 -17.83
C SER A 180 2.25 1.59 -18.21
N LEU A 181 2.30 1.14 -19.47
CA LEU A 181 3.39 0.32 -19.99
C LEU A 181 4.65 1.14 -20.30
N ASP A 182 4.50 2.33 -20.87
CA ASP A 182 5.63 3.22 -21.18
C ASP A 182 6.37 3.66 -19.93
N ARG A 183 5.64 3.88 -18.84
CA ARG A 183 6.19 4.31 -17.55
C ARG A 183 6.75 3.17 -16.72
N LEU A 184 6.54 1.92 -17.11
CA LEU A 184 6.87 0.74 -16.30
C LEU A 184 8.33 0.75 -15.82
N TYR A 185 9.26 1.10 -16.70
CA TYR A 185 10.71 1.09 -16.40
C TYR A 185 11.27 2.45 -16.00
N LEU A 186 10.41 3.47 -15.85
CA LEU A 186 10.85 4.76 -15.34
C LEU A 186 11.06 4.61 -13.84
N THR A 187 12.27 4.91 -13.38
CA THR A 187 12.54 4.95 -11.94
C THR A 187 11.91 6.22 -11.39
N GLU A 188 10.71 6.11 -10.83
CA GLU A 188 10.15 7.17 -10.01
C GLU A 188 10.88 7.15 -8.67
N ASN A 189 11.60 8.23 -8.34
CA ASN A 189 12.46 8.29 -7.15
C ASN A 189 11.71 8.00 -5.83
N ASN A 190 10.39 8.15 -5.84
CA ASN A 190 9.54 8.04 -4.66
C ASN A 190 8.74 6.73 -4.62
N SER A 191 8.95 5.79 -5.55
CA SER A 191 8.28 4.47 -5.53
C SER A 191 9.22 3.40 -4.97
N SER A 192 8.71 2.64 -3.99
CA SER A 192 9.40 1.45 -3.50
C SER A 192 9.33 0.27 -4.48
N ILE A 193 8.38 0.29 -5.43
CA ILE A 193 8.26 -0.72 -6.49
C ILE A 193 9.00 -0.22 -7.73
N LYS A 194 10.02 -0.95 -8.17
CA LYS A 194 10.85 -0.63 -9.33
C LYS A 194 10.92 -1.82 -10.29
N PHE A 195 10.52 -1.61 -11.54
CA PHE A 195 10.64 -2.61 -12.58
C PHE A 195 11.96 -2.45 -13.33
N SER A 196 12.64 -3.56 -13.57
CA SER A 196 13.83 -3.61 -14.41
C SER A 196 13.49 -4.18 -15.78
N ARG A 197 14.20 -3.72 -16.81
CA ARG A 197 14.05 -4.29 -18.16
C ARG A 197 14.46 -5.78 -18.13
N PRO A 198 13.79 -6.65 -18.90
CA PRO A 198 14.15 -8.05 -18.98
C PRO A 198 15.61 -8.21 -19.40
N GLN A 199 16.40 -8.90 -18.57
CA GLN A 199 17.76 -9.29 -18.89
C GLN A 199 17.78 -10.51 -19.81
N GLN A 200 18.94 -10.84 -20.37
CA GLN A 200 19.09 -11.94 -21.33
C GLN A 200 18.60 -13.29 -20.77
N ASP A 201 18.85 -13.56 -19.50
CA ASP A 201 18.41 -14.79 -18.83
C ASP A 201 16.89 -14.87 -18.71
N HIS A 202 16.23 -13.73 -18.46
CA HIS A 202 14.76 -13.67 -18.47
C HIS A 202 14.21 -14.02 -19.85
N GLN A 203 14.86 -13.58 -20.94
CA GLN A 203 14.42 -13.90 -22.31
C GLN A 203 14.56 -15.40 -22.63
N LEU A 204 15.63 -16.03 -22.14
CA LEU A 204 15.82 -17.48 -22.27
C LEU A 204 14.71 -18.24 -21.52
N LEU A 205 14.41 -17.82 -20.29
CA LEU A 205 13.31 -18.36 -19.49
C LEU A 205 11.97 -18.23 -20.22
N TRP A 206 11.66 -17.03 -20.72
CA TRP A 206 10.41 -16.76 -21.46
C TRP A 206 10.24 -17.64 -22.70
N ARG A 207 11.31 -17.83 -23.48
CA ARG A 207 11.27 -18.72 -24.66
C ARG A 207 11.01 -20.17 -24.29
N ARG A 208 11.52 -20.64 -23.15
CA ARG A 208 11.31 -22.01 -22.67
C ARG A 208 9.89 -22.21 -22.13
N ILE A 209 9.36 -21.25 -21.37
CA ILE A 209 7.95 -21.25 -20.93
C ILE A 209 7.01 -21.34 -22.15
N GLN A 210 7.27 -20.55 -23.20
CA GLN A 210 6.47 -20.58 -24.43
C GLN A 210 6.55 -21.93 -25.17
N LYS A 211 7.66 -22.67 -25.02
CA LYS A 211 7.83 -24.01 -25.59
C LYS A 211 7.18 -25.12 -24.76
N GLY A 212 6.71 -24.80 -23.56
CA GLY A 212 6.13 -25.78 -22.64
C GLY A 212 7.15 -26.68 -21.96
N ASP A 213 8.42 -26.26 -21.91
CA ASP A 213 9.48 -26.98 -21.21
C ASP A 213 9.15 -27.05 -19.70
N ASN A 214 9.38 -28.20 -19.05
CA ASN A 214 9.08 -28.38 -17.63
C ASN A 214 10.11 -27.63 -16.77
N ILE A 215 9.63 -26.73 -15.92
CA ILE A 215 10.44 -25.91 -14.99
C ILE A 215 11.33 -26.77 -14.08
N TRP A 216 10.89 -27.97 -13.69
CA TRP A 216 11.65 -28.83 -12.77
C TRP A 216 12.91 -29.41 -13.40
N ASP A 217 12.93 -29.60 -14.72
CA ASP A 217 14.12 -30.06 -15.44
C ASP A 217 15.21 -28.98 -15.51
N TRP A 218 14.89 -27.73 -15.14
CA TRP A 218 15.83 -26.60 -15.19
C TRP A 218 16.60 -26.41 -13.88
N ILE A 219 16.04 -26.88 -12.75
CA ILE A 219 16.65 -26.73 -11.42
C ILE A 219 17.58 -27.90 -11.12
N ALA A 220 17.38 -29.04 -11.78
CA ALA A 220 18.16 -30.26 -11.57
C ALA A 220 19.47 -30.34 -12.40
N ALA A 221 19.72 -29.36 -13.27
CA ALA A 221 20.89 -29.29 -14.15
C ALA A 221 21.85 -28.17 -13.71
#